data_AF-A0A1V5BNR7-F1
#
_entry.id   AF-A0A1V5BNR7-F1
#
_cell.length_a   1.000
_cell.length_b   1.000
_cell.length_c   1.000
_cell.angle_alpha   90.00
_cell.angle_beta   90.00
_cell.angle_gamma   90.00
#
_symmetry.space_group_name_H-M   'P 1'
#
loop_
_entity.id
_entity.type
_entity.pdbx_description
1 polymer ?
#
loop_
_entity_poly.entity_id
_entity_poly.type
_entity_poly.pdbx_seq_one_letter_code
_entity_poly.pdbx_strand_id
1 'polypeptide(L)'
;MPVDHKESLLNLARNADERLFAARCLDYVRAVVKAKKAVVLTGFLDPGQAGLLEDICQGFGGARALLWGGYREAERRRALVVAEDNQWYEEDYKVGILQIVPLRTDSLPGHRDYLGSLTGLGINRDKIGDIVRQEKGAAIFAAKEILAFLTQNLHKVGRYPVTVQLLDEAGFIFSAPELVEKVVTAASP
;
A
#
# COMPACT_ATOMS: atom_id res chain seq x y z
N MET A 1 29.81 -26.79 -0.62
CA MET A 1 29.23 -26.15 0.57
C MET A 1 27.83 -25.68 0.20
N PRO A 2 26.77 -26.00 0.96
CA PRO A 2 25.47 -25.45 0.63
C PRO A 2 25.59 -23.94 0.84
N VAL A 3 25.37 -23.18 -0.23
CA VAL A 3 25.10 -21.74 -0.12
C VAL A 3 23.97 -21.63 0.89
N ASP A 4 24.19 -20.88 1.99
CA ASP A 4 23.17 -20.69 3.01
C ASP A 4 21.89 -20.24 2.29
N HIS A 5 20.84 -21.05 2.37
CA HIS A 5 19.58 -20.81 1.67
C HIS A 5 19.02 -19.41 1.99
N LYS A 6 19.35 -18.88 3.19
CA LYS A 6 19.09 -17.49 3.58
C LYS A 6 19.81 -16.48 2.68
N GLU A 7 21.10 -16.67 2.43
CA GLU A 7 21.92 -15.76 1.65
C GLU A 7 21.47 -15.70 0.20
N SER A 8 21.08 -16.84 -0.38
CA SER A 8 20.47 -16.88 -1.72
C SER A 8 19.20 -16.04 -1.83
N LEU A 9 18.34 -16.06 -0.80
CA LEU A 9 17.11 -15.25 -0.78
C LEU A 9 17.39 -13.76 -0.55
N LEU A 10 18.39 -13.42 0.25
CA LEU A 10 18.82 -12.02 0.42
C LEU A 10 19.43 -11.42 -0.86
N ASN A 11 19.95 -12.25 -1.75
CA ASN A 11 20.53 -11.83 -3.02
C ASN A 11 19.48 -11.58 -4.12
N LEU A 12 18.20 -11.84 -3.84
CA LEU A 12 17.10 -11.37 -4.70
C LEU A 12 16.96 -9.84 -4.67
N ALA A 13 17.44 -9.20 -3.60
CA ALA A 13 17.44 -7.75 -3.48
C ALA A 13 18.48 -7.09 -4.40
N ARG A 14 18.09 -6.00 -5.04
CA ARG A 14 18.94 -5.28 -6.03
C ARG A 14 19.80 -4.20 -5.40
N ASN A 15 19.46 -3.76 -4.19
CA ASN A 15 20.15 -2.69 -3.47
C ASN A 15 20.05 -2.90 -1.94
N ALA A 16 20.69 -2.02 -1.17
CA ALA A 16 20.75 -2.11 0.28
C ALA A 16 19.36 -2.02 0.96
N ASP A 17 18.48 -1.14 0.46
CA ASP A 17 17.14 -0.95 1.01
C ASP A 17 16.27 -2.19 0.77
N GLU A 18 16.32 -2.75 -0.44
CA GLU A 18 15.66 -4.02 -0.75
C GLU A 18 16.24 -5.16 0.06
N ARG A 19 17.54 -5.16 0.37
CA ARG A 19 18.16 -6.20 1.18
C ARG A 19 17.68 -6.15 2.63
N LEU A 20 17.51 -4.95 3.18
CA LEU A 20 16.90 -4.75 4.50
C LEU A 20 15.44 -5.23 4.49
N PHE A 21 14.70 -4.93 3.42
CA PHE A 21 13.34 -5.41 3.25
C PHE A 21 13.27 -6.93 3.12
N ALA A 22 14.16 -7.55 2.34
CA ALA A 22 14.26 -9.00 2.19
C ALA A 22 14.54 -9.71 3.52
N ALA A 23 15.41 -9.15 4.36
CA ALA A 23 15.65 -9.66 5.71
C ALA A 23 14.36 -9.65 6.54
N ARG A 24 13.58 -8.57 6.46
CA ARG A 24 12.27 -8.47 7.13
C ARG A 24 11.25 -9.47 6.57
N CYS A 25 11.23 -9.71 5.26
CA CYS A 25 10.40 -10.74 4.63
C CYS A 25 10.73 -12.14 5.15
N LEU A 26 12.02 -12.47 5.28
CA LEU A 26 12.45 -13.74 5.86
C LEU A 26 11.97 -13.90 7.31
N ASP A 27 11.93 -12.82 8.08
CA ASP A 27 11.40 -12.88 9.44
C ASP A 27 9.88 -13.13 9.46
N TYR A 28 9.13 -12.54 8.52
CA TYR A 28 7.70 -12.86 8.34
C TYR A 28 7.47 -14.33 8.00
N VAL A 29 8.22 -14.85 7.03
CA VAL A 29 8.10 -16.25 6.61
C VAL A 29 8.48 -17.20 7.75
N ARG A 30 9.58 -16.93 8.48
CA ARG A 30 9.99 -17.73 9.64
C ARG A 30 8.94 -17.72 10.75
N ALA A 31 8.33 -16.57 11.03
CA ALA A 31 7.29 -16.47 12.04
C ALA A 31 6.11 -17.41 11.74
N VAL A 32 5.76 -17.57 10.46
CA VAL A 32 4.66 -18.43 10.03
C VAL A 32 5.10 -19.89 9.93
N VAL A 33 6.20 -20.19 9.22
CA VAL A 33 6.62 -21.57 8.93
C VAL A 33 7.21 -22.27 10.14
N LYS A 34 8.08 -21.57 10.89
CA LYS A 34 8.84 -22.14 12.01
C LYS A 34 8.16 -21.88 13.35
N ALA A 35 7.75 -20.64 13.61
CA ALA A 35 7.08 -20.29 14.87
C ALA A 35 5.56 -20.54 14.84
N LYS A 36 5.02 -21.07 13.73
CA LYS A 36 3.61 -21.48 13.59
C LYS A 36 2.61 -20.35 13.89
N LYS A 37 2.99 -19.11 13.64
CA LYS A 37 2.07 -17.98 13.69
C LYS A 37 1.02 -18.13 12.58
N ALA A 38 -0.26 -17.98 12.92
CA ALA A 38 -1.36 -18.14 11.97
C ALA A 38 -1.21 -17.22 10.75
N VAL A 39 -0.91 -15.94 10.99
CA VAL A 39 -0.76 -14.93 9.95
C VAL A 39 0.19 -13.81 10.39
N VAL A 40 0.93 -13.24 9.44
CA VAL A 40 1.66 -11.99 9.60
C VAL A 40 1.14 -10.99 8.57
N LEU A 41 0.62 -9.86 9.05
CA LEU A 41 0.17 -8.76 8.22
C LEU A 41 1.27 -7.71 8.06
N THR A 42 1.59 -7.33 6.83
CA THR A 42 2.57 -6.27 6.54
C THR A 42 1.95 -4.86 6.61
N GLY A 43 2.80 -3.83 6.50
CA GLY A 43 2.35 -2.52 6.02
C GLY A 43 2.01 -2.54 4.53
N PHE A 44 1.61 -1.40 3.97
CA PHE A 44 1.48 -1.21 2.53
C PHE A 44 2.84 -1.26 1.86
N LEU A 45 2.97 -2.23 0.97
CA LEU A 45 4.12 -2.48 0.11
C LEU A 45 3.88 -1.77 -1.22
N ASP A 46 4.93 -1.21 -1.81
CA ASP A 46 4.90 -0.87 -3.24
C ASP A 46 4.99 -2.14 -4.12
N PRO A 47 4.73 -2.05 -5.44
CA PRO A 47 4.76 -3.22 -6.32
C PRO A 47 6.09 -3.99 -6.31
N GLY A 48 7.23 -3.30 -6.17
CA GLY A 48 8.55 -3.94 -6.11
C GLY A 48 8.74 -4.71 -4.81
N GLN A 49 8.33 -4.13 -3.68
CA GLN A 49 8.32 -4.80 -2.39
C GLN A 49 7.35 -5.99 -2.36
N ALA A 50 6.17 -5.87 -2.97
CA ALA A 50 5.21 -6.97 -3.07
C ALA A 50 5.82 -8.17 -3.83
N GLY A 51 6.39 -7.93 -5.01
CA GLY A 51 7.04 -8.97 -5.80
C GLY A 51 8.21 -9.64 -5.06
N LEU A 52 9.07 -8.84 -4.41
CA LEU A 52 10.19 -9.40 -3.63
C LEU A 52 9.71 -10.27 -2.44
N LEU A 53 8.60 -9.91 -1.79
CA LEU A 53 8.02 -10.75 -0.75
C LEU A 53 7.46 -12.07 -1.31
N GLU A 54 6.79 -12.03 -2.46
CA GLU A 54 6.29 -13.22 -3.16
C GLU A 54 7.44 -14.17 -3.53
N ASP A 55 8.51 -13.66 -4.14
CA ASP A 55 9.70 -14.42 -4.50
C ASP A 55 10.37 -15.07 -3.28
N ILE A 56 10.44 -14.34 -2.15
CA ILE A 56 10.99 -14.89 -0.91
C ILE A 56 10.10 -15.97 -0.31
N CYS A 57 8.77 -15.81 -0.34
CA CYS A 57 7.85 -16.85 0.13
C CYS A 57 7.99 -18.12 -0.72
N GLN A 58 8.02 -17.97 -2.05
CA GLN A 58 8.20 -19.07 -2.99
C GLN A 58 9.56 -19.76 -2.79
N GLY A 59 10.64 -18.99 -2.67
CA GLY A 59 11.99 -19.51 -2.52
C GLY A 59 12.22 -20.22 -1.18
N PHE A 60 11.64 -19.72 -0.08
CA PHE A 60 11.73 -20.36 1.23
C PHE A 60 10.87 -21.62 1.34
N GLY A 61 9.67 -21.61 0.72
CA GLY A 61 8.71 -22.71 0.72
C GLY A 61 7.86 -22.82 1.98
N GLY A 62 6.63 -23.34 1.85
CA GLY A 62 5.71 -23.55 2.98
C GLY A 62 5.02 -22.28 3.48
N ALA A 63 5.15 -21.16 2.76
CA ALA A 63 4.44 -19.92 3.02
C ALA A 63 3.95 -19.29 1.72
N ARG A 64 2.87 -18.50 1.82
CA ARG A 64 2.30 -17.71 0.74
C ARG A 64 2.17 -16.26 1.16
N ALA A 65 2.38 -15.35 0.23
CA ALA A 65 2.02 -13.95 0.36
C ALA A 65 0.71 -13.72 -0.40
N LEU A 66 -0.32 -13.27 0.31
CA LEU A 66 -1.62 -12.92 -0.27
C LEU A 66 -1.75 -11.41 -0.21
N LEU A 67 -2.08 -10.75 -1.32
CA LEU A 67 -1.97 -9.29 -1.47
C LEU A 67 -3.33 -8.63 -1.68
N TRP A 68 -3.62 -7.57 -0.91
CA TRP A 68 -4.82 -6.75 -1.10
C TRP A 68 -4.56 -5.28 -0.75
N GLY A 69 -5.12 -4.38 -1.55
CA GLY A 69 -5.01 -2.93 -1.35
C GLY A 69 -6.34 -2.21 -1.10
N GLY A 70 -7.45 -2.96 -1.00
CA GLY A 70 -8.80 -2.42 -0.83
C GLY A 70 -9.61 -2.27 -2.14
N TYR A 71 -8.97 -2.47 -3.29
CA TYR A 71 -9.63 -2.58 -4.59
C TYR A 71 -8.74 -3.34 -5.58
N ARG A 72 -9.33 -3.78 -6.69
CA ARG A 72 -8.71 -4.72 -7.65
C ARG A 72 -7.44 -4.18 -8.29
N GLU A 73 -7.43 -2.90 -8.68
CA GLU A 73 -6.34 -2.23 -9.38
C GLU A 73 -5.33 -1.57 -8.44
N ALA A 74 -5.41 -1.85 -7.12
CA ALA A 74 -4.49 -1.25 -6.16
C ALA A 74 -3.03 -1.57 -6.52
N GLU A 75 -2.18 -0.56 -6.55
CA GLU A 75 -0.73 -0.71 -6.72
C GLU A 75 -0.07 -0.96 -5.37
N ARG A 76 -0.42 -0.16 -4.35
CA ARG A 76 0.08 -0.37 -2.99
C ARG A 76 -0.82 -1.36 -2.27
N ARG A 77 -0.25 -2.47 -1.81
CA ARG A 77 -1.00 -3.56 -1.17
C ARG A 77 -0.39 -3.96 0.15
N ARG A 78 -1.21 -4.44 1.08
CA ARG A 78 -0.77 -5.15 2.27
C ARG A 78 -0.72 -6.64 1.95
N ALA A 79 0.23 -7.34 2.54
CA ALA A 79 0.37 -8.77 2.40
C ALA A 79 -0.04 -9.49 3.70
N LEU A 80 -0.81 -10.56 3.56
CA LEU A 80 -0.94 -11.61 4.57
C LEU A 80 0.08 -12.70 4.22
N VAL A 81 1.09 -12.85 5.07
CA VAL A 81 2.01 -13.99 5.00
C VAL A 81 1.40 -15.09 5.86
N VAL A 82 1.09 -16.23 5.23
CA VAL A 82 0.41 -17.38 5.84
C VAL A 82 1.05 -18.69 5.41
N ALA A 83 0.86 -19.75 6.20
CA ALA A 83 1.26 -21.09 5.81
C ALA A 83 0.36 -21.57 4.65
N GLU A 84 0.80 -22.57 3.89
CA GLU A 84 0.04 -23.08 2.74
C GLU A 84 -1.35 -23.59 3.13
N ASP A 85 -1.49 -24.17 4.31
CA ASP A 85 -2.70 -24.77 4.86
C ASP A 85 -3.55 -23.84 5.72
N ASN A 86 -3.07 -22.62 6.01
CA ASN A 86 -3.81 -21.67 6.84
C ASN A 86 -4.92 -20.95 6.06
N GLN A 87 -6.03 -20.72 6.76
CA GLN A 87 -7.15 -19.90 6.30
C GLN A 87 -6.88 -18.41 6.52
N TRP A 88 -7.55 -17.57 5.73
CA TRP A 88 -7.49 -16.12 5.80
C TRP A 88 -8.83 -15.54 5.33
N TYR A 89 -9.12 -14.32 5.76
CA TYR A 89 -10.30 -13.55 5.38
C TYR A 89 -9.91 -12.17 4.87
N GLU A 90 -10.77 -11.51 4.10
CA GLU A 90 -10.46 -10.20 3.54
C GLU A 90 -10.30 -9.13 4.62
N GLU A 91 -11.02 -9.26 5.74
CA GLU A 91 -10.93 -8.37 6.88
C GLU A 91 -9.56 -8.38 7.55
N ASP A 92 -8.79 -9.48 7.39
CA ASP A 92 -7.45 -9.63 7.96
C ASP A 92 -6.43 -8.66 7.36
N TYR A 93 -6.67 -8.16 6.14
CA TYR A 93 -5.83 -7.13 5.54
C TYR A 93 -5.89 -5.81 6.30
N LYS A 94 -6.96 -5.58 7.06
CA LYS A 94 -7.18 -4.36 7.84
C LYS A 94 -6.94 -3.11 6.99
N VAL A 95 -7.49 -3.08 5.79
CA VAL A 95 -7.52 -1.91 4.91
C VAL A 95 -8.88 -1.24 5.06
N GLY A 96 -8.91 0.07 5.06
CA GLY A 96 -10.16 0.82 4.87
C GLY A 96 -9.92 2.05 4.02
N ILE A 97 -11.01 2.74 3.72
CA ILE A 97 -11.04 3.85 2.77
C ILE A 97 -11.60 5.11 3.42
N LEU A 98 -10.94 6.23 3.13
CA LEU A 98 -11.39 7.57 3.50
C LEU A 98 -11.77 8.35 2.25
N GLN A 99 -12.91 9.03 2.30
CA GLN A 99 -13.23 10.08 1.35
C GLN A 99 -12.77 11.42 1.89
N ILE A 100 -12.04 12.17 1.07
CA ILE A 100 -11.55 13.50 1.40
C ILE A 100 -12.11 14.48 0.38
N VAL A 101 -12.86 15.47 0.87
CA VAL A 101 -13.55 16.47 0.05
C VAL A 101 -13.11 17.86 0.48
N PRO A 102 -12.49 18.66 -0.40
CA PRO A 102 -12.22 20.07 -0.15
C PRO A 102 -13.51 20.85 0.12
N LEU A 103 -13.47 21.78 1.09
CA LEU A 103 -14.61 22.65 1.39
C LEU A 103 -14.93 23.65 0.29
N ARG A 104 -13.97 23.89 -0.61
CA ARG A 104 -14.08 24.78 -1.77
C ARG A 104 -13.74 24.00 -3.03
N THR A 105 -14.53 24.21 -4.08
CA THR A 105 -14.41 23.48 -5.37
C THR A 105 -13.73 24.30 -6.46
N ASP A 106 -13.25 25.51 -6.15
CA ASP A 106 -12.55 26.40 -7.08
C ASP A 106 -11.21 25.82 -7.55
N SER A 107 -10.56 25.01 -6.71
CA SER A 107 -9.41 24.18 -7.10
C SER A 107 -9.28 22.95 -6.21
N LEU A 108 -8.75 21.86 -6.77
CA LEU A 108 -8.54 20.60 -6.05
C LEU A 108 -7.07 20.41 -5.66
N PRO A 109 -6.78 19.75 -4.53
CA PRO A 109 -5.42 19.40 -4.16
C PRO A 109 -4.77 18.47 -5.20
N GLY A 110 -3.48 18.68 -5.45
CA GLY A 110 -2.68 17.78 -6.27
C GLY A 110 -2.39 16.47 -5.53
N HIS A 111 -2.04 15.42 -6.26
CA HIS A 111 -1.74 14.11 -5.66
C HIS A 111 -0.60 14.19 -4.61
N ARG A 112 0.41 15.04 -4.86
CA ARG A 112 1.52 15.28 -3.93
C ARG A 112 1.08 15.98 -2.64
N ASP A 113 0.02 16.79 -2.69
CA ASP A 113 -0.47 17.53 -1.52
C ASP A 113 -1.08 16.57 -0.49
N TYR A 114 -1.82 15.56 -0.96
CA TYR A 114 -2.38 14.51 -0.09
C TYR A 114 -1.27 13.76 0.65
N LEU A 115 -0.30 13.19 -0.10
CA LEU A 115 0.78 12.45 0.53
C LEU A 115 1.59 13.32 1.50
N GLY A 116 1.94 14.55 1.10
CA GLY A 116 2.69 15.48 1.95
C GLY A 116 1.92 15.88 3.22
N SER A 117 0.60 15.98 3.15
CA SER A 117 -0.23 16.32 4.32
C SER A 117 -0.37 15.14 5.28
N LEU A 118 -0.50 13.92 4.75
CA LEU A 118 -0.50 12.70 5.57
C LEU A 118 0.83 12.49 6.28
N THR A 119 1.95 12.60 5.58
CA THR A 119 3.28 12.48 6.21
C THR A 119 3.59 13.64 7.14
N GLY A 120 3.08 14.85 6.84
CA GLY A 120 3.16 16.02 7.73
C GLY A 120 2.43 15.84 9.07
N LEU A 121 1.45 14.94 9.15
CA LEU A 121 0.82 14.50 10.40
C LEU A 121 1.63 13.42 11.15
N GLY A 122 2.82 13.06 10.66
CA GLY A 122 3.66 12.02 11.25
C GLY A 122 3.25 10.59 10.88
N ILE A 123 2.38 10.41 9.87
CA ILE A 123 1.95 9.08 9.43
C ILE A 123 3.03 8.46 8.55
N ASN A 124 3.43 7.24 8.92
CA ASN A 124 4.36 6.46 8.12
C ASN A 124 3.73 6.03 6.79
N ARG A 125 4.52 6.09 5.72
CA ARG A 125 4.06 5.75 4.36
C ARG A 125 3.63 4.28 4.21
N ASP A 126 4.09 3.40 5.08
CA ASP A 126 3.66 1.99 5.14
C ASP A 126 2.24 1.82 5.73
N LYS A 127 1.60 2.89 6.22
CA LYS A 127 0.19 2.90 6.62
C LYS A 127 -0.73 3.45 5.53
N ILE A 128 -0.16 3.97 4.45
CA ILE A 128 -0.86 4.64 3.36
C ILE A 128 -0.79 3.77 2.10
N GLY A 129 -1.96 3.39 1.61
CA GLY A 129 -2.16 2.74 0.33
C GLY A 129 -2.27 3.76 -0.80
N ASP A 130 -3.15 3.48 -1.75
CA ASP A 130 -3.32 4.36 -2.91
C ASP A 130 -4.16 5.60 -2.56
N ILE A 131 -3.83 6.69 -3.25
CA ILE A 131 -4.57 7.96 -3.21
C ILE A 131 -5.19 8.13 -4.60
N VAL A 132 -6.47 7.80 -4.70
CA VAL A 132 -7.22 7.77 -5.95
C VAL A 132 -7.99 9.08 -6.08
N ARG A 133 -7.77 9.82 -7.16
CA ARG A 133 -8.54 11.04 -7.43
C ARG A 133 -10.00 10.70 -7.70
N GLN A 134 -10.88 11.53 -7.18
CA GLN A 134 -12.32 11.44 -7.35
C GLN A 134 -12.82 12.80 -7.85
N GLU A 135 -14.01 12.83 -8.45
CA GLU A 135 -14.58 14.06 -9.02
C GLU A 135 -14.61 15.23 -8.02
N LYS A 136 -14.97 14.94 -6.77
CA LYS A 136 -15.10 15.93 -5.68
C LYS A 136 -13.90 15.96 -4.71
N GLY A 137 -12.80 15.27 -5.02
CA GLY A 137 -11.66 15.19 -4.10
C GLY A 137 -10.80 13.95 -4.31
N ALA A 138 -10.63 13.14 -3.27
CA ALA A 138 -9.88 11.88 -3.35
C ALA A 138 -10.43 10.81 -2.41
N ALA A 139 -10.21 9.57 -2.79
CA ALA A 139 -10.30 8.40 -1.92
C ALA A 139 -8.89 8.00 -1.49
N ILE A 140 -8.69 7.72 -0.22
CA ILE A 140 -7.41 7.25 0.33
C ILE A 140 -7.61 5.91 0.99
N PHE A 141 -6.90 4.90 0.51
CA PHE A 141 -6.78 3.61 1.16
C PHE A 141 -5.71 3.68 2.24
N ALA A 142 -6.02 3.18 3.43
CA ALA A 142 -5.13 3.27 4.58
C ALA A 142 -5.33 2.09 5.55
N ALA A 143 -4.36 1.89 6.44
CA ALA A 143 -4.46 0.87 7.47
C ALA A 143 -5.59 1.24 8.44
N LYS A 144 -6.48 0.28 8.77
CA LYS A 144 -7.66 0.52 9.63
C LYS A 144 -7.31 1.23 10.95
N GLU A 145 -6.14 0.93 11.52
CA GLU A 145 -5.65 1.52 12.77
C GLU A 145 -5.40 3.03 12.73
N ILE A 146 -5.22 3.64 11.54
CA ILE A 146 -5.00 5.09 11.41
C ILE A 146 -6.24 5.86 10.93
N LEU A 147 -7.33 5.18 10.58
CA LEU A 147 -8.50 5.83 9.98
C LEU A 147 -9.16 6.82 10.96
N ALA A 148 -9.40 6.40 12.20
CA ALA A 148 -10.01 7.25 13.22
C ALA A 148 -9.17 8.51 13.49
N PHE A 149 -7.84 8.35 13.55
CA PHE A 149 -6.92 9.46 13.70
C PHE A 149 -7.02 10.43 12.52
N LEU A 150 -7.02 9.91 11.28
CA LEU A 150 -7.13 10.74 10.07
C LEU A 150 -8.45 11.51 10.01
N THR A 151 -9.58 10.86 10.28
CA THR A 151 -10.89 11.51 10.33
C THR A 151 -10.93 12.66 11.35
N GLN A 152 -10.23 12.52 12.48
CA GLN A 152 -10.22 13.52 13.55
C GLN A 152 -9.21 14.65 13.35
N ASN A 153 -8.11 14.42 12.62
CA ASN A 153 -6.96 15.34 12.62
C ASN A 153 -6.60 15.91 11.23
N LEU A 154 -7.03 15.27 10.14
CA LEU A 154 -6.75 15.76 8.79
C LEU A 154 -7.80 16.81 8.38
N HIS A 155 -7.56 18.06 8.77
CA HIS A 155 -8.45 19.18 8.44
C HIS A 155 -8.03 19.96 7.19
N LYS A 156 -6.81 19.72 6.70
CA LYS A 156 -6.28 20.37 5.50
C LYS A 156 -5.42 19.43 4.67
N VAL A 157 -5.47 19.62 3.36
CA VAL A 157 -4.55 19.01 2.40
C VAL A 157 -3.85 20.13 1.64
N GLY A 158 -2.54 20.28 1.82
CA GLY A 158 -1.80 21.44 1.33
C GLY A 158 -2.39 22.74 1.91
N ARG A 159 -2.89 23.60 1.03
CA ARG A 159 -3.60 24.84 1.41
C ARG A 159 -5.11 24.69 1.55
N TYR A 160 -5.67 23.53 1.21
CA TYR A 160 -7.11 23.33 1.06
C TYR A 160 -7.71 22.79 2.37
N PRO A 161 -8.66 23.49 3.00
CA PRO A 161 -9.47 22.91 4.07
C PRO A 161 -10.32 21.76 3.51
N VAL A 162 -10.38 20.64 4.23
CA VAL A 162 -11.07 19.42 3.79
C VAL A 162 -12.00 18.88 4.88
N THR A 163 -13.01 18.13 4.44
CA THR A 163 -13.70 17.14 5.27
C THR A 163 -13.15 15.75 4.97
N VAL A 164 -13.11 14.90 6.00
CA VAL A 164 -12.63 13.52 5.91
C VAL A 164 -13.67 12.63 6.54
N GLN A 165 -14.10 11.60 5.83
CA GLN A 165 -15.10 10.64 6.31
C GLN A 165 -14.70 9.22 5.91
N LEU A 166 -15.12 8.24 6.70
CA LEU A 166 -15.04 6.84 6.30
C LEU A 166 -15.96 6.61 5.10
N LEU A 167 -15.45 5.94 4.08
CA LEU A 167 -16.26 5.47 2.97
C LEU A 167 -16.54 3.97 3.18
N ASP A 168 -17.74 3.54 2.82
CA ASP A 168 -18.01 2.11 2.70
C ASP A 168 -17.35 1.58 1.41
N GLU A 169 -16.90 0.34 1.39
CA GLU A 169 -16.25 -0.26 0.21
C GLU A 169 -17.17 -0.24 -1.00
N ALA A 170 -18.48 -0.45 -0.80
CA ALA A 170 -19.50 -0.34 -1.84
C ALA A 170 -19.67 1.09 -2.40
N GLY A 171 -19.23 2.11 -1.66
CA GLY A 171 -19.30 3.52 -2.06
C GLY A 171 -18.13 3.97 -2.94
N PHE A 172 -17.10 3.13 -3.12
CA PHE A 172 -15.95 3.47 -3.95
C PHE A 172 -16.13 2.98 -5.39
N ILE A 173 -16.00 3.91 -6.34
CA ILE A 173 -15.94 3.62 -7.77
C ILE A 173 -14.55 4.00 -8.25
N PHE A 174 -13.81 3.01 -8.73
CA PHE A 174 -12.54 3.26 -9.41
C PHE A 174 -12.82 3.76 -10.82
N SER A 175 -12.24 4.92 -11.16
CA SER A 175 -12.19 5.43 -12.52
C SER A 175 -10.73 5.49 -12.95
N ALA A 176 -10.37 4.71 -13.97
CA ALA A 176 -9.02 4.75 -14.51
C ALA A 176 -8.72 6.17 -15.02
N PRO A 177 -7.52 6.71 -14.77
CA PRO A 177 -7.16 8.02 -15.31
C PRO A 177 -7.23 7.98 -16.84
N GLU A 178 -7.92 8.96 -17.43
CA GLU A 178 -7.92 9.12 -18.89
C GLU A 178 -6.47 9.27 -19.38
N LEU A 179 -6.06 8.39 -20.29
CA LEU A 179 -4.77 8.48 -20.96
C LEU A 179 -4.81 9.71 -21.87
N VAL A 180 -4.34 10.85 -21.35
CA VAL A 180 -4.12 12.03 -22.19
C VAL A 180 -2.84 11.76 -22.99
N GLU A 181 -3.00 11.32 -24.24
CA GLU A 181 -1.91 11.30 -25.21
C GLU A 181 -1.37 12.73 -25.35
N LYS A 182 -0.19 12.98 -24.79
CA LYS A 182 0.56 14.19 -25.10
C LYS A 182 1.10 14.04 -26.51
N VAL A 183 0.42 14.65 -27.48
CA VAL A 183 1.00 14.92 -28.80
C VAL A 183 2.18 15.87 -28.60
N VAL A 184 3.39 15.32 -28.62
CA VAL A 184 4.62 16.12 -28.65
C VAL A 184 4.85 16.53 -30.10
N THR A 185 4.38 17.71 -30.48
CA THR A 185 4.77 18.31 -31.76
C THR A 185 6.21 18.81 -31.62
N ALA A 186 7.17 18.02 -32.08
CA ALA A 186 8.53 18.51 -32.28
C ALA A 186 8.52 19.43 -33.51
N ALA A 187 8.89 20.70 -33.32
CA ALA A 187 9.26 21.57 -34.42
C ALA A 187 10.67 21.15 -34.90
N SER A 188 10.77 20.69 -36.14
CA SER A 188 12.07 20.47 -36.79
C SER A 188 12.69 21.81 -37.19
N PRO A 189 14.03 21.97 -37.05
CA PRO A 189 14.78 23.18 -37.38
C PRO A 189 14.89 23.46 -38.88
#